data_AF-A0A1J6KB13-F1
#
_entry.id   AF-A0A1J6KB13-F1
#
_cell.length_a   1.000
_cell.length_b   1.000
_cell.length_c   1.000
_cell.angle_alpha   90.00
_cell.angle_beta   90.00
_cell.angle_gamma   90.00
#
_symmetry.space_group_name_H-M   'P 1'
#
loop_
_entity.id
_entity.type
_entity.pdbx_description
1 polymer ?
#
loop_
_entity_poly.entity_id
_entity_poly.type
_entity_poly.pdbx_seq_one_letter_code
_entity_poly.pdbx_strand_id
1 'polypeptide(L)'
;HNRYFITHLDLDRRINKRIKRWTGYKYSKFPFSYLGCPIYTSRKKISLFIDLDTKVINKAGGWQSNFLSAGGKALIIKHIL
;
A
#
# COMPACT_ATOMS: atom_id res chain seq x y z
N HIS A 1 -15.30 -14.75 1.39
CA HIS A 1 -14.44 -13.83 0.61
C HIS A 1 -15.14 -12.49 0.46
N ASN A 2 -14.62 -11.41 1.05
CA ASN A 2 -15.22 -10.08 0.98
C ASN A 2 -14.79 -9.43 -0.34
N ARG A 3 -15.63 -9.51 -1.39
CA ARG A 3 -15.32 -9.00 -2.73
C ARG A 3 -15.81 -7.56 -2.88
N TYR A 4 -14.98 -6.73 -3.49
CA TYR A 4 -15.25 -5.29 -3.66
C TYR A 4 -15.19 -4.87 -5.11
N PHE A 5 -15.93 -3.81 -5.45
CA PHE A 5 -15.81 -3.09 -6.71
C PHE A 5 -15.61 -1.60 -6.44
N ILE A 6 -14.95 -0.93 -7.38
CA ILE A 6 -14.64 0.51 -7.32
C ILE A 6 -15.08 1.12 -8.64
N THR A 7 -15.56 2.36 -8.57
CA THR A 7 -15.97 3.15 -9.73
C THR A 7 -15.29 4.51 -9.66
N HIS A 8 -15.16 5.19 -10.80
CA HIS A 8 -14.69 6.57 -10.84
C HIS A 8 -15.58 7.47 -9.94
N LEU A 9 -14.96 8.50 -9.34
CA LEU A 9 -15.53 9.32 -8.25
C LEU A 9 -16.88 9.99 -8.60
N ASP A 10 -17.09 10.28 -9.88
CA ASP A 10 -18.23 11.08 -10.36
C ASP A 10 -19.40 10.23 -10.90
N LEU A 11 -19.38 8.92 -10.70
CA LEU A 11 -20.47 8.06 -11.19
C LEU A 11 -21.71 8.12 -10.30
N ASP A 12 -22.88 8.18 -10.93
CA ASP A 12 -24.18 8.19 -10.27
C ASP A 12 -24.33 7.00 -9.31
N ARG A 13 -24.81 7.27 -8.08
CA ARG A 13 -25.15 6.26 -7.06
C ARG A 13 -26.07 5.16 -7.60
N ARG A 14 -26.88 5.44 -8.63
CA ARG A 14 -27.72 4.44 -9.33
C ARG A 14 -26.88 3.34 -9.97
N ILE A 15 -25.72 3.68 -10.54
CA ILE A 15 -24.79 2.73 -11.18
C ILE A 15 -24.20 1.80 -10.11
N ASN A 16 -23.75 2.35 -8.99
CA ASN A 16 -23.22 1.54 -7.88
C ASN A 16 -24.26 0.58 -7.31
N LYS A 17 -25.53 1.01 -7.21
CA LYS A 17 -26.64 0.12 -6.83
C LYS A 17 -26.85 -1.02 -7.83
N ARG A 18 -26.79 -0.73 -9.14
CA ARG A 18 -26.91 -1.76 -10.20
C ARG A 18 -25.76 -2.77 -10.14
N ILE A 19 -24.52 -2.30 -10.06
CA ILE A 19 -23.33 -3.16 -9.96
C ILE A 19 -23.41 -4.03 -8.71
N LYS A 20 -23.78 -3.46 -7.57
CA LYS A 20 -23.97 -4.22 -6.32
C LYS A 20 -25.05 -5.30 -6.45
N ARG A 21 -26.17 -5.01 -7.14
CA ARG A 21 -27.22 -6.02 -7.39
C ARG A 21 -26.76 -7.14 -8.30
N TRP A 22 -26.01 -6.82 -9.36
CA TRP A 22 -25.57 -7.81 -10.34
C TRP A 22 -24.41 -8.68 -9.85
N THR A 23 -23.47 -8.09 -9.10
CA THR A 23 -22.24 -8.79 -8.66
C THR A 23 -22.30 -9.30 -7.23
N GLY A 24 -23.16 -8.73 -6.39
CA GLY A 24 -23.16 -8.94 -4.94
C GLY A 24 -21.97 -8.28 -4.22
N TYR A 25 -21.08 -7.57 -4.93
CA TYR A 25 -19.85 -7.03 -4.35
C TYR A 25 -20.12 -5.74 -3.58
N LYS A 26 -19.27 -5.47 -2.58
CA LYS A 26 -19.36 -4.24 -1.80
C LYS A 26 -18.67 -3.10 -2.55
N TYR A 27 -19.27 -1.92 -2.49
CA TYR A 27 -18.65 -0.71 -3.06
C TYR A 27 -17.51 -0.23 -2.16
N SER A 28 -16.37 0.11 -2.75
CA SER A 28 -15.24 0.76 -2.09
C SER A 28 -14.94 2.11 -2.74
N LYS A 29 -14.38 3.04 -1.97
CA LYS A 29 -14.04 4.41 -2.40
C LYS A 29 -12.53 4.61 -2.44
N PHE A 30 -12.08 5.56 -3.26
CA PHE A 30 -10.72 6.08 -3.20
C PHE A 30 -10.53 7.02 -1.99
N PRO A 31 -9.30 7.16 -1.48
CA PRO A 31 -8.13 6.32 -1.77
C PRO A 31 -8.24 4.95 -1.07
N PHE A 32 -7.67 3.90 -1.67
CA PHE A 32 -7.59 2.57 -1.05
C PHE A 32 -6.20 1.95 -1.26
N SER A 33 -5.82 0.99 -0.42
CA SER A 33 -4.54 0.30 -0.55
C SER A 33 -4.63 -0.92 -1.46
N TYR A 34 -3.79 -1.00 -2.47
CA TYR A 34 -3.60 -2.17 -3.33
C TYR A 34 -2.14 -2.64 -3.23
N LEU A 35 -1.93 -3.89 -2.83
CA LEU A 35 -0.61 -4.48 -2.61
C LEU A 35 0.30 -3.62 -1.71
N GLY A 36 -0.28 -2.90 -0.76
CA GLY A 36 0.43 -2.02 0.17
C GLY A 36 0.68 -0.59 -0.35
N CYS A 37 0.27 -0.25 -1.58
CA CYS A 37 0.38 1.07 -2.18
C CYS A 37 -1.00 1.77 -2.26
N PRO A 38 -1.13 3.04 -1.87
CA PRO A 38 -2.37 3.79 -1.97
C PRO A 38 -2.65 4.13 -3.44
N ILE A 39 -3.79 3.65 -3.94
CA ILE A 39 -4.36 4.06 -5.22
C ILE A 39 -5.33 5.22 -4.98
N TYR A 40 -5.19 6.27 -5.78
CA TYR A 40 -6.02 7.48 -5.74
C TYR A 40 -6.29 7.99 -7.16
N THR A 41 -7.38 8.74 -7.34
CA THR A 41 -7.80 9.29 -8.63
C THR A 41 -7.76 10.81 -8.70
N SER A 42 -7.45 11.48 -7.59
CA SER A 42 -7.35 12.95 -7.49
C SER A 42 -5.90 13.44 -7.65
N ARG A 43 -5.69 14.76 -7.59
CA ARG A 43 -4.34 15.35 -7.61
C ARG A 43 -3.46 14.73 -6.53
N LYS A 44 -2.21 14.41 -6.89
CA LYS A 44 -1.21 13.86 -5.97
C LYS A 44 -1.07 14.79 -4.76
N LYS A 45 -1.30 14.27 -3.56
CA LYS A 45 -1.06 14.96 -2.29
C LYS A 45 -0.04 14.16 -1.49
N ILE A 46 0.93 14.86 -0.90
CA ILE A 46 1.98 14.25 -0.05
C ILE A 46 1.36 13.42 1.07
N SER A 47 0.24 13.88 1.63
CA SER A 47 -0.48 13.17 2.71
C SER A 47 -0.94 11.75 2.36
N LEU A 48 -1.09 11.42 1.07
CA LEU A 48 -1.47 10.07 0.64
C LEU A 48 -0.33 9.06 0.82
N PHE A 49 0.92 9.53 0.93
CA PHE A 49 2.12 8.68 0.95
C PHE A 49 2.76 8.56 2.33
N ILE A 50 2.22 9.20 3.37
CA ILE A 50 2.80 9.19 4.73
C ILE A 50 3.01 7.76 5.24
N ASP A 51 2.01 6.90 5.07
CA ASP A 51 2.10 5.50 5.52
C ASP A 51 3.13 4.70 4.72
N LEU A 52 3.28 5.00 3.44
CA LEU A 52 4.30 4.38 2.59
C LEU A 52 5.70 4.84 2.99
N ASP A 53 5.87 6.14 3.19
CA ASP A 53 7.13 6.75 3.60
C ASP A 53 7.59 6.15 4.93
N THR A 54 6.70 6.09 5.91
CA THR A 54 6.96 5.46 7.21
C THR A 54 7.39 3.99 7.07
N LYS A 55 6.74 3.21 6.18
CA LYS A 55 7.13 1.81 5.94
C LYS A 55 8.51 1.71 5.32
N VAL A 56 8.85 2.59 4.37
CA VAL A 56 10.16 2.62 3.71
C VAL A 56 11.25 3.00 4.72
N ILE A 57 11.04 4.04 5.52
CA ILE A 57 11.96 4.48 6.58
C ILE A 57 12.18 3.36 7.60
N ASN A 58 11.11 2.70 8.07
CA ASN A 58 11.22 1.60 9.03
C ASN A 58 11.99 0.40 8.44
N LYS A 59 11.76 0.07 7.16
CA LYS A 59 12.49 -1.02 6.48
C LYS A 59 13.98 -0.69 6.36
N ALA A 60 14.31 0.55 5.97
CA ALA A 60 15.69 1.02 5.86
C ALA A 60 16.40 1.01 7.22
N GLY A 61 15.75 1.51 8.28
CA GLY A 61 16.28 1.45 9.64
C GLY A 61 16.51 0.02 10.13
N GLY A 62 15.58 -0.90 9.83
CA GLY A 62 15.74 -2.32 10.13
C GLY A 62 16.91 -2.96 9.39
N TRP A 63 17.13 -2.61 8.12
CA TRP A 63 18.31 -3.07 7.37
C TRP A 63 19.61 -2.53 7.94
N GLN A 64 19.66 -1.25 8.28
CA GLN A 64 20.83 -0.66 8.91
C GLN A 64 21.14 -1.36 10.25
N SER A 65 20.12 -1.62 11.07
CA SER A 65 20.29 -2.34 12.34
C SER A 65 20.81 -3.77 12.13
N ASN A 66 20.25 -4.51 11.16
CA ASN A 66 20.69 -5.86 10.84
C ASN A 66 22.12 -5.90 10.27
N PHE A 67 22.47 -4.95 9.40
CA PHE A 67 23.83 -4.82 8.87
C PHE A 67 24.85 -4.54 9.98
N LEU A 68 24.48 -3.68 10.93
CA LEU A 68 25.32 -3.34 12.08
C LEU A 68 25.28 -4.36 13.22
N SER A 69 24.44 -5.40 13.11
CA SER A 69 24.42 -6.49 14.08
C SER A 69 25.76 -7.26 14.08
N ALA A 70 26.07 -7.93 15.18
CA ALA A 70 27.29 -8.74 15.28
C ALA A 70 27.37 -9.80 14.16
N GLY A 71 26.24 -10.43 13.81
CA GLY A 71 26.15 -11.38 12.70
C GLY A 71 26.34 -10.72 11.33
N GLY A 72 25.77 -9.53 11.12
CA GLY A 72 25.95 -8.75 9.89
C GLY A 72 27.41 -8.35 9.66
N LYS A 73 28.08 -7.83 10.71
CA LYS A 73 29.51 -7.50 10.69
C LYS A 73 30.40 -8.70 10.37
N ALA A 74 30.12 -9.86 10.97
CA ALA A 74 30.88 -11.09 10.72
C ALA A 74 30.74 -11.57 9.27
N LEU A 75 29.54 -11.50 8.68
CA LEU A 75 29.31 -11.85 7.27
C LEU A 75 30.07 -10.93 6.30
N ILE A 76 30.12 -9.63 6.58
CA ILE A 76 30.87 -8.66 5.75
C ILE A 76 32.36 -8.95 5.79
N ILE A 77 32.92 -9.18 6.98
CA ILE A 77 34.35 -9.50 7.15
C ILE A 77 34.69 -10.78 6.37
N LYS A 78 33.85 -11.82 6.46
CA LYS A 78 34.02 -13.08 5.72
C LYS A 78 33.93 -12.92 4.19
N HIS A 79 33.17 -11.95 3.69
CA HIS A 79 33.06 -11.73 2.25
C HIS A 79 34.24 -10.92 1.71
N ILE A 80 34.83 -10.04 2.52
CA ILE A 80 35.94 -9.18 2.11
C ILE A 80 37.28 -9.93 2.22
N LEU A 81 37.43 -10.81 3.22
CA LEU A 81 38.59 -11.67 3.43
C LEU A 81 38.43 -13.00 2.70
#